data_AF-A0AAW9B5H3-F1
#
_entry.id   AF-A0AAW9B5H3-F1
#
_cell.length_a   1.000
_cell.length_b   1.000
_cell.length_c   1.000
_cell.angle_alpha   90.00
_cell.angle_beta   90.00
_cell.angle_gamma   90.00
#
_symmetry.space_group_name_H-M   'P 1'
#
loop_
_entity.id
_entity.type
_entity.pdbx_description
1 polymer ?
#
loop_
_entity_poly.entity_id
_entity_poly.type
_entity_poly.pdbx_seq_one_letter_code
_entity_poly.pdbx_strand_id
1 'polypeptide(L)'
;MFKRILVIAATLMATLSFMLPVQAHEHGMMKADIVDVAAENGSFNTLVAAVKAAGLVDTLKGEGPFTVFAPTDDAFAKLPDGTVDMLLMPENKDKLVSVLTYHVVPGKVMAADVVKLDKATTVQGQDVMIKTMGDKVMVNDANVIATDVKAKNGVIHVIDTVIMPK
;
A
#
# COMPACT_ATOMS: atom_id res chain seq x y z
N MET A 1 -13.75 -27.92 -80.87
CA MET A 1 -13.38 -26.59 -81.39
C MET A 1 -12.71 -25.81 -80.26
N PHE A 2 -11.38 -25.69 -80.30
CA PHE A 2 -10.57 -24.93 -79.35
C PHE A 2 -10.43 -23.47 -79.81
N LYS A 3 -10.70 -22.50 -78.93
CA LYS A 3 -10.25 -21.09 -79.01
C LYS A 3 -10.09 -20.61 -77.54
N ARG A 4 -8.85 -20.41 -77.05
CA ARG A 4 -8.07 -19.13 -77.04
C ARG A 4 -8.74 -18.07 -76.13
N ILE A 5 -8.12 -17.27 -75.26
CA ILE A 5 -6.75 -16.95 -74.76
C ILE A 5 -6.96 -15.73 -73.80
N LEU A 6 -6.02 -15.44 -72.88
CA LEU A 6 -5.80 -14.16 -72.14
C LEU A 6 -6.82 -13.78 -71.04
N VAL A 7 -6.54 -13.77 -69.73
CA VAL A 7 -5.59 -13.02 -68.87
C VAL A 7 -5.96 -11.53 -68.66
N ILE A 8 -6.03 -11.16 -67.36
CA ILE A 8 -5.94 -9.85 -66.65
C ILE A 8 -7.23 -9.07 -66.35
N ALA A 9 -7.51 -8.90 -65.04
CA ALA A 9 -7.78 -7.62 -64.33
C ALA A 9 -8.61 -7.91 -63.05
N ALA A 10 -8.02 -8.13 -61.87
CA ALA A 10 -7.59 -7.10 -60.92
C ALA A 10 -8.69 -6.07 -60.57
N THR A 11 -9.53 -6.38 -59.57
CA THR A 11 -10.26 -5.43 -58.71
C THR A 11 -10.51 -6.16 -57.38
N LEU A 12 -9.68 -5.98 -56.36
CA LEU A 12 -9.67 -4.90 -55.37
C LEU A 12 -10.95 -4.82 -54.54
N MET A 13 -11.02 -5.62 -53.47
CA MET A 13 -11.73 -5.24 -52.25
C MET A 13 -11.12 -6.00 -51.08
N ALA A 14 -9.95 -5.54 -50.63
CA ALA A 14 -9.42 -5.93 -49.33
C ALA A 14 -10.33 -5.32 -48.26
N THR A 15 -11.27 -6.11 -47.75
CA THR A 15 -11.97 -5.78 -46.51
C THR A 15 -10.98 -5.93 -45.38
N LEU A 16 -10.23 -4.84 -45.16
CA LEU A 16 -9.43 -4.61 -43.97
C LEU A 16 -10.41 -4.61 -42.79
N SER A 17 -10.67 -5.79 -42.25
CA SER A 17 -11.35 -5.94 -40.97
C SER A 17 -10.39 -5.35 -39.96
N PHE A 18 -10.58 -4.06 -39.68
CA PHE A 18 -9.98 -3.34 -38.56
C PHE A 18 -10.44 -4.08 -37.31
N MET A 19 -9.68 -5.09 -36.94
CA MET A 19 -9.72 -5.71 -35.63
C MET A 19 -9.21 -4.62 -34.71
N LEU A 20 -10.13 -3.81 -34.18
CA LEU A 20 -9.81 -2.95 -33.05
C LEU A 20 -9.15 -3.87 -32.03
N PRO A 21 -8.00 -3.49 -31.43
CA PRO A 21 -7.75 -4.00 -30.11
C PRO A 21 -8.98 -3.56 -29.34
N VAL A 22 -9.84 -4.52 -28.97
CA VAL A 22 -10.66 -4.35 -27.78
C VAL A 22 -9.61 -3.95 -26.76
N GLN A 23 -9.60 -2.65 -26.46
CA GLN A 23 -8.95 -2.15 -25.28
C GLN A 23 -9.84 -2.72 -24.19
N ALA A 24 -9.62 -4.00 -23.89
CA ALA A 24 -9.82 -4.51 -22.57
C ALA A 24 -8.99 -3.55 -21.74
N HIS A 25 -9.67 -2.53 -21.21
CA HIS A 25 -9.29 -1.97 -19.95
C HIS A 25 -9.37 -3.17 -19.02
N GLU A 26 -8.30 -3.97 -19.02
CA GLU A 26 -7.91 -4.79 -17.91
C GLU A 26 -7.63 -3.76 -16.80
N HIS A 27 -8.71 -3.21 -16.23
CA HIS A 27 -8.85 -3.24 -14.79
C HIS A 27 -8.77 -4.73 -14.44
N GLY A 28 -7.54 -5.27 -14.52
CA GLY A 28 -7.19 -6.43 -13.76
C GLY A 28 -7.75 -6.14 -12.38
N MET A 29 -8.38 -7.13 -11.79
CA MET A 29 -8.61 -7.16 -10.37
C MET A 29 -7.22 -7.05 -9.71
N MET A 30 -6.65 -5.85 -9.70
CA MET A 30 -5.44 -5.51 -8.99
C MET A 30 -5.93 -5.47 -7.57
N LYS A 31 -5.80 -6.60 -6.89
CA LYS A 31 -5.86 -6.67 -5.45
C LYS A 31 -5.08 -5.46 -4.94
N ALA A 32 -5.77 -4.47 -4.36
CA ALA A 32 -5.17 -3.19 -4.05
C ALA A 32 -3.95 -3.42 -3.13
N ASP A 33 -2.80 -2.82 -3.49
CA ASP A 33 -1.61 -2.83 -2.65
C ASP A 33 -1.86 -1.91 -1.44
N ILE A 34 -1.00 -1.96 -0.41
CA ILE A 34 -1.22 -1.20 0.84
C ILE A 34 -1.47 0.29 0.57
N VAL A 35 -0.75 0.86 -0.39
CA VAL A 35 -0.87 2.27 -0.78
C VAL A 35 -2.21 2.56 -1.48
N ASP A 36 -2.69 1.63 -2.31
CA ASP A 36 -3.96 1.78 -3.02
C ASP A 36 -5.13 1.64 -2.03
N VAL A 37 -5.10 0.65 -1.13
CA VAL A 37 -6.10 0.50 -0.05
C VAL A 37 -6.14 1.76 0.83
N ALA A 38 -4.98 2.32 1.16
CA ALA A 38 -4.89 3.54 1.96
C ALA A 38 -5.46 4.76 1.21
N ALA A 39 -5.15 4.91 -0.08
CA ALA A 39 -5.67 5.99 -0.91
C ALA A 39 -7.19 5.90 -1.12
N GLU A 40 -7.73 4.69 -1.23
CA GLU A 40 -9.18 4.46 -1.37
C GLU A 40 -9.96 4.73 -0.08
N ASN A 41 -9.34 4.57 1.10
CA ASN A 41 -10.04 4.70 2.37
C ASN A 41 -10.30 6.15 2.80
N GLY A 42 -9.70 7.15 2.12
CA GLY A 42 -9.85 8.58 2.41
C GLY A 42 -9.34 9.06 3.79
N SER A 43 -9.09 8.13 4.72
CA SER A 43 -8.67 8.34 6.11
C SER A 43 -7.17 8.08 6.32
N PHE A 44 -6.42 7.86 5.24
CA PHE A 44 -4.96 7.66 5.26
C PHE A 44 -4.24 8.62 4.32
N ASN A 45 -4.84 9.77 4.00
CA ASN A 45 -4.27 10.71 3.04
C ASN A 45 -2.90 11.23 3.50
N THR A 46 -2.77 11.52 4.80
CA THR A 46 -1.50 11.97 5.41
C THR A 46 -0.43 10.90 5.32
N LEU A 47 -0.79 9.63 5.56
CA LEU A 47 0.13 8.50 5.43
C LEU A 47 0.63 8.34 3.99
N VAL A 48 -0.27 8.39 3.01
CA VAL A 48 0.09 8.27 1.59
C VAL A 48 1.01 9.42 1.17
N ALA A 49 0.74 10.64 1.63
CA ALA A 49 1.61 11.79 1.39
C ALA A 49 2.99 11.60 2.03
N ALA A 50 3.05 11.13 3.27
CA ALA A 50 4.29 10.82 3.99
C ALA A 50 5.11 9.74 3.27
N VAL A 51 4.49 8.63 2.85
CA VAL A 51 5.16 7.54 2.12
C VAL A 51 5.72 8.02 0.79
N LYS A 52 4.99 8.88 0.07
CA LYS A 52 5.45 9.51 -1.17
C LYS A 52 6.63 10.44 -0.92
N ALA A 53 6.57 11.30 0.10
CA ALA A 53 7.65 12.20 0.47
C ALA A 53 8.92 11.45 0.90
N ALA A 54 8.76 10.37 1.64
CA ALA A 54 9.83 9.48 2.07
C ALA A 54 10.43 8.65 0.91
N GLY A 55 9.70 8.46 -0.19
CA GLY A 55 10.11 7.59 -1.29
C GLY A 55 10.02 6.10 -0.95
N LEU A 56 9.16 5.72 0.00
CA LEU A 56 8.96 4.32 0.40
C LEU A 56 7.83 3.63 -0.36
N VAL A 57 7.26 4.29 -1.37
CA VAL A 57 6.19 3.71 -2.20
C VAL A 57 6.66 2.40 -2.83
N ASP A 58 7.87 2.36 -3.39
CA ASP A 58 8.41 1.16 -4.03
C ASP A 58 8.68 0.04 -3.01
N THR A 59 9.15 0.38 -1.80
CA THR A 59 9.33 -0.58 -0.71
C THR A 59 8.01 -1.17 -0.24
N LEU A 60 6.99 -0.32 -0.05
CA LEU A 60 5.64 -0.71 0.33
C LEU A 60 4.82 -1.29 -0.83
N LYS A 61 5.35 -1.31 -2.05
CA LYS A 61 4.82 -2.05 -3.21
C LYS A 61 5.63 -3.31 -3.51
N GLY A 62 6.71 -3.56 -2.79
CA GLY A 62 7.55 -4.73 -2.96
C GLY A 62 6.81 -6.05 -2.72
N GLU A 63 7.42 -7.15 -3.18
CA GLU A 63 6.92 -8.52 -2.97
C GLU A 63 7.00 -8.88 -1.48
N GLY A 64 5.94 -8.55 -0.73
CA GLY A 64 5.81 -8.88 0.68
C GLY A 64 5.67 -10.39 0.96
N PRO A 65 5.48 -10.77 2.22
CA PRO A 65 4.49 -10.13 3.07
C PRO A 65 5.05 -9.06 4.03
N PHE A 66 4.34 -7.94 4.13
CA PHE A 66 4.57 -6.90 5.13
C PHE A 66 3.35 -6.73 6.04
N THR A 67 3.59 -6.31 7.27
CA THR A 67 2.54 -5.89 8.19
C THR A 67 2.73 -4.41 8.47
N VAL A 68 1.74 -3.60 8.10
CA VAL A 68 1.84 -2.14 8.20
C VAL A 68 0.84 -1.64 9.23
N PHE A 69 1.34 -0.96 10.26
CA PHE A 69 0.50 -0.22 11.20
C PHE A 69 0.20 1.14 10.59
N ALA A 70 -1.01 1.33 10.08
CA ALA A 70 -1.42 2.56 9.39
C ALA A 70 -2.20 3.48 10.35
N PRO A 71 -1.61 4.59 10.82
CA PRO A 71 -2.35 5.62 11.54
C PRO A 71 -3.36 6.31 10.63
N THR A 72 -4.56 6.54 11.14
CA THR A 72 -5.58 7.35 10.45
C THR A 72 -5.22 8.83 10.46
N ASP A 73 -5.87 9.63 9.62
CA ASP A 73 -5.73 11.10 9.66
C ASP A 73 -6.10 11.66 11.06
N ASP A 74 -7.04 11.02 11.78
CA ASP A 74 -7.36 11.36 13.18
C ASP A 74 -6.20 11.07 14.14
N ALA A 75 -5.47 9.97 13.92
CA ALA A 75 -4.27 9.64 14.68
C ALA A 75 -3.15 10.68 14.49
N PHE A 76 -3.02 11.21 13.26
CA PHE A 76 -2.12 12.32 12.98
C PHE A 76 -2.60 13.62 13.64
N ALA A 77 -3.92 13.87 13.67
CA ALA A 77 -4.50 15.05 14.32
C ALA A 77 -4.36 15.03 15.86
N LYS A 78 -4.19 13.85 16.48
CA LYS A 78 -3.88 13.75 17.93
C LYS A 78 -2.46 14.13 18.29
N LEU A 79 -1.54 14.17 17.32
CA LEU A 79 -0.18 14.65 17.58
C LEU A 79 -0.21 16.15 17.87
N PRO A 80 0.74 16.67 18.68
CA PRO A 80 0.85 18.10 18.91
C PRO A 80 0.97 18.86 17.59
N ASP A 81 0.25 19.98 17.48
CA ASP A 81 0.30 20.85 16.30
C ASP A 81 1.75 21.16 15.90
N GLY A 82 2.06 20.98 14.62
CA GLY A 82 3.39 21.17 14.05
C GLY A 82 4.28 19.92 14.04
N THR A 83 3.90 18.82 14.71
CA THR A 83 4.66 17.55 14.64
C THR A 83 4.58 16.93 13.25
N VAL A 84 3.38 16.92 12.65
CA VAL A 84 3.16 16.36 11.32
C VAL A 84 3.85 17.22 10.26
N ASP A 85 3.69 18.54 10.32
CA ASP A 85 4.40 19.48 9.44
C ASP A 85 5.91 19.31 9.55
N MET A 86 6.44 19.21 10.77
CA MET A 86 7.86 18.94 10.99
C MET A 86 8.27 17.62 10.34
N LEU A 87 7.50 16.54 10.49
CA LEU A 87 7.81 15.25 9.88
C LEU A 87 7.71 15.27 8.34
N LEU A 88 6.82 16.08 7.78
CA LEU A 88 6.64 16.26 6.33
C LEU A 88 7.67 17.21 5.71
N MET A 89 8.43 17.96 6.52
CA MET A 89 9.51 18.81 6.01
C MET A 89 10.59 17.97 5.34
N PRO A 90 11.15 18.44 4.21
CA PRO A 90 12.21 17.71 3.48
C PRO A 90 13.48 17.54 4.34
N GLU A 91 13.75 18.45 5.27
CA GLU A 91 14.86 18.35 6.22
C GLU A 91 14.70 17.20 7.23
N ASN A 92 13.47 16.73 7.45
CA ASN A 92 13.17 15.60 8.34
C ASN A 92 12.84 14.32 7.55
N LYS A 93 13.13 14.26 6.26
CA LYS A 93 12.87 13.09 5.42
C LYS A 93 13.49 11.82 6.00
N ASP A 94 14.71 11.87 6.55
CA ASP A 94 15.33 10.71 7.19
C ASP A 94 14.52 10.23 8.40
N LYS A 95 14.02 11.16 9.22
CA LYS A 95 13.11 10.83 10.34
C LYS A 95 11.81 10.24 9.83
N LEU A 96 11.23 10.79 8.76
CA LEU A 96 10.01 10.27 8.15
C LEU A 96 10.21 8.84 7.66
N VAL A 97 11.33 8.55 7.01
CA VAL A 97 11.71 7.19 6.60
C VAL A 97 11.83 6.28 7.81
N SER A 98 12.51 6.70 8.89
CA SER A 98 12.61 5.93 10.13
C SER A 98 11.25 5.69 10.78
N VAL A 99 10.37 6.70 10.85
CA VAL A 99 9.01 6.56 11.40
C VAL A 99 8.19 5.59 10.56
N LEU A 100 8.20 5.74 9.23
CA LEU A 100 7.46 4.86 8.34
C LEU A 100 7.97 3.43 8.42
N THR A 101 9.29 3.21 8.35
CA THR A 101 9.87 1.86 8.51
C THR A 101 9.65 1.27 9.90
N TYR A 102 9.42 2.10 10.94
CA TYR A 102 9.02 1.64 12.27
C TYR A 102 7.55 1.20 12.33
N HIS A 103 6.69 1.72 11.44
CA HIS A 103 5.32 1.22 11.27
C HIS A 103 5.25 -0.05 10.41
N VAL A 104 6.34 -0.44 9.74
CA VAL A 104 6.39 -1.64 8.91
C VAL A 104 7.11 -2.75 9.67
N VAL A 105 6.45 -3.89 9.80
CA VAL A 105 7.04 -5.13 10.28
C VAL A 105 7.21 -6.08 9.09
N PRO A 106 8.42 -6.59 8.84
CA PRO A 106 8.63 -7.61 7.81
C PRO A 106 7.95 -8.91 8.25
N GLY A 107 7.24 -9.55 7.32
CA GLY A 107 6.46 -10.75 7.59
C GLY A 107 4.97 -10.48 7.71
N LYS A 108 4.19 -11.56 7.64
CA LYS A 108 2.75 -11.54 7.81
C LYS A 108 2.40 -11.83 9.26
N VAL A 109 2.04 -10.79 10.01
CA VAL A 109 1.58 -10.92 11.39
C VAL A 109 0.10 -10.56 11.44
N MET A 110 -0.74 -11.60 11.50
CA MET A 110 -2.20 -11.41 11.62
C MET A 110 -2.54 -11.09 13.07
N ALA A 111 -3.73 -10.53 13.35
CA ALA A 111 -4.09 -10.15 14.72
C ALA A 111 -3.97 -11.32 15.72
N ALA A 112 -4.31 -12.53 15.27
CA ALA A 112 -4.20 -13.76 16.05
C ALA A 112 -2.75 -14.12 16.44
N ASP A 113 -1.77 -13.64 15.70
CA ASP A 113 -0.35 -13.79 16.00
C ASP A 113 0.16 -12.59 16.81
N VAL A 114 -0.29 -11.37 16.46
CA VAL A 114 0.02 -10.14 17.19
C VAL A 114 -0.31 -10.29 18.68
N VAL A 115 -1.50 -10.82 19.03
CA VAL A 115 -1.90 -10.99 20.44
C VAL A 115 -1.06 -12.01 21.23
N LYS A 116 -0.30 -12.86 20.54
CA LYS A 116 0.61 -13.86 21.16
C LYS A 116 2.04 -13.35 21.26
N LEU A 117 2.34 -12.21 20.63
CA LEU A 117 3.67 -11.61 20.62
C LEU A 117 3.69 -10.46 21.63
N ASP A 118 4.71 -10.43 22.49
CA ASP A 118 4.97 -9.27 23.36
C ASP A 118 5.66 -8.13 22.60
N LYS A 119 6.33 -8.46 21.49
CA LYS A 119 7.05 -7.50 20.65
C LYS A 119 7.23 -8.00 19.22
N ALA A 120 7.37 -7.07 18.29
CA ALA A 120 7.72 -7.37 16.90
C ALA A 120 8.86 -6.48 16.41
N THR A 121 9.84 -7.06 15.73
CA THR A 121 10.96 -6.30 15.14
C THR A 121 10.51 -5.63 13.85
N THR A 122 10.70 -4.32 13.75
CA THR A 122 10.31 -3.52 12.58
C THR A 122 11.39 -3.51 11.50
N VAL A 123 11.06 -3.03 10.30
CA VAL A 123 12.04 -2.85 9.21
C VAL A 123 13.11 -1.83 9.59
N GLN A 124 12.77 -0.87 10.46
CA GLN A 124 13.73 0.11 10.98
C GLN A 124 14.80 -0.53 11.88
N GLY A 125 14.52 -1.71 12.46
CA GLY A 125 15.43 -2.46 13.33
C GLY A 125 15.09 -2.39 14.82
N GLN A 126 14.28 -1.41 15.24
CA GLN A 126 13.74 -1.35 16.60
C GLN A 126 12.53 -2.27 16.78
N ASP A 127 12.36 -2.79 18.00
CA ASP A 127 11.19 -3.58 18.39
C ASP A 127 10.02 -2.64 18.73
N VAL A 128 8.82 -2.95 18.23
CA VAL A 128 7.56 -2.40 18.73
C VAL A 128 7.04 -3.30 19.84
N MET A 129 6.61 -2.73 20.96
CA MET A 129 5.93 -3.51 22.00
C MET A 129 4.48 -3.74 21.58
N ILE A 130 4.02 -4.97 21.72
CA ILE A 130 2.63 -5.32 21.48
C ILE A 130 2.03 -5.69 22.83
N LYS A 131 0.90 -5.08 23.18
CA LYS A 131 0.18 -5.35 24.43
C LYS A 131 -1.27 -5.63 24.11
N THR A 132 -1.80 -6.69 24.69
CA THR A 132 -3.22 -7.01 24.57
C THR A 132 -3.90 -6.61 25.87
N MET A 133 -4.81 -5.63 25.81
CA MET A 133 -5.64 -5.21 26.94
C MET A 133 -7.08 -5.67 26.70
N GLY A 134 -7.42 -6.85 27.24
CA GLY A 134 -8.73 -7.48 27.00
C GLY A 134 -8.89 -7.86 25.53
N ASP A 135 -9.93 -7.33 24.88
CA ASP A 135 -10.20 -7.54 23.46
C ASP A 135 -9.47 -6.54 22.53
N LYS A 136 -8.68 -5.61 23.09
CA LYS A 136 -7.97 -4.58 22.33
C LYS A 136 -6.49 -4.89 22.22
N VAL A 137 -5.94 -4.67 21.03
CA VAL A 137 -4.51 -4.75 20.76
C VAL A 137 -3.93 -3.34 20.79
N MET A 138 -2.82 -3.17 21.48
CA MET A 138 -2.03 -1.94 21.54
C MET A 138 -0.63 -2.21 21.00
N VAL A 139 -0.11 -1.27 20.22
CA VAL A 139 1.26 -1.26 19.70
C VAL A 139 1.95 -0.03 20.27
N ASN A 140 2.89 -0.23 21.19
CA ASN A 140 3.42 0.78 22.10
C ASN A 140 2.28 1.53 22.82
N ASP A 141 2.10 2.81 22.49
CA ASP A 141 1.06 3.69 23.05
C ASP A 141 -0.15 3.86 22.10
N ALA A 142 -0.14 3.20 20.94
CA ALA A 142 -1.20 3.27 19.95
C ALA A 142 -2.19 2.11 20.07
N ASN A 143 -3.49 2.41 20.03
CA ASN A 143 -4.53 1.39 20.01
C ASN A 143 -4.83 0.98 18.58
N VAL A 144 -4.91 -0.33 18.34
CA VAL A 144 -5.35 -0.87 17.08
C VAL A 144 -6.89 -0.84 17.05
N ILE A 145 -7.45 -0.02 16.16
CA ILE A 145 -8.90 0.17 16.02
C ILE A 145 -9.50 -0.74 14.95
N ALA A 146 -8.69 -1.18 13.98
CA ALA A 146 -9.08 -2.22 13.03
C ALA A 146 -7.87 -3.10 12.69
N THR A 147 -8.07 -4.40 12.62
CA THR A 147 -7.02 -5.37 12.27
C THR A 147 -7.39 -6.13 10.99
N ASP A 148 -6.41 -6.88 10.46
CA ASP A 148 -6.61 -7.87 9.39
C ASP A 148 -7.14 -7.29 8.07
N VAL A 149 -6.83 -6.02 7.79
CA VAL A 149 -7.12 -5.41 6.50
C VAL A 149 -6.16 -6.00 5.47
N LYS A 150 -6.67 -6.90 4.62
CA LYS A 150 -5.86 -7.64 3.65
C LYS A 150 -5.49 -6.73 2.48
N ALA A 151 -4.20 -6.52 2.30
CA ALA A 151 -3.64 -5.93 1.09
C ALA A 151 -2.99 -7.03 0.23
N LYS A 152 -2.70 -6.72 -1.03
CA LYS A 152 -2.03 -7.68 -1.93
C LYS A 152 -0.66 -8.13 -1.42
N ASN A 153 0.11 -7.20 -0.87
CA ASN A 153 1.47 -7.40 -0.41
C ASN A 153 1.60 -7.51 1.12
N GLY A 154 0.50 -7.66 1.86
CA GLY A 154 0.57 -7.63 3.31
C GLY A 154 -0.75 -7.56 4.07
N VAL A 155 -0.64 -7.14 5.32
CA VAL A 155 -1.75 -6.87 6.25
C VAL A 155 -1.61 -5.45 6.77
N ILE A 156 -2.71 -4.71 6.80
CA ILE A 156 -2.77 -3.38 7.41
C ILE A 156 -3.50 -3.52 8.75
N HIS A 157 -2.92 -2.93 9.79
CA HIS A 157 -3.54 -2.74 11.09
C HIS A 157 -3.73 -1.24 11.29
N VAL A 158 -4.96 -0.81 11.44
CA VAL A 158 -5.32 0.59 11.61
C VAL A 158 -5.13 0.97 13.06
N ILE A 159 -4.31 1.99 13.31
CA ILE A 159 -4.02 2.50 14.65
C ILE A 159 -4.56 3.91 14.85
N ASP A 160 -4.90 4.23 16.09
CA ASP A 160 -5.48 5.53 16.46
C ASP A 160 -4.44 6.58 16.88
N THR A 161 -3.16 6.21 16.96
CA THR A 161 -2.05 7.08 17.36
C THR A 161 -0.80 6.73 16.55
N VAL A 162 0.01 7.71 16.15
CA VAL A 162 1.26 7.49 15.41
C VAL A 162 2.35 6.95 16.33
N ILE A 163 3.01 5.85 15.97
CA ILE A 163 4.13 5.31 16.75
C ILE A 163 5.47 5.91 16.30
N MET A 164 6.19 6.52 17.22
CA MET A 164 7.51 7.10 16.94
C MET A 164 8.63 6.21 17.46
N PRO A 165 9.69 6.00 16.67
CA PRO A 165 10.89 5.34 17.17
C PRO A 165 11.59 6.19 18.25
N LYS A 166 12.21 5.51 19.22
CA LYS A 166 12.94 6.15 20.35
C LYS A 166 14.40 6.37 20.06
#